data_AF-E3QH40-F1
#
_entry.id   AF-E3QH40-F1
#
_cell.length_a   1.000
_cell.length_b   1.000
_cell.length_c   1.000
_cell.angle_alpha   90.00
_cell.angle_beta   90.00
_cell.angle_gamma   90.00
#
_symmetry.space_group_name_H-M   'P 1'
#
loop_
_entity.id
_entity.type
_entity.pdbx_description
1 polymer ?
#
loop_
_entity_poly.entity_id
_entity_poly.type
_entity_poly.pdbx_seq_one_letter_code
_entity_poly.pdbx_strand_id
1 'polypeptide(L)'
;MHSVFPLNASYSPASSNTNTGELIPEWHSIYPSGGSVYAPSGHISFVITANDTTQADVRPKTVTLPAKPTDSDHDWALVAQHSLGVFGNYRFSKVTCDGGDDKYGDKGYKSKGGNRKKGPSGVLTVDVTSATLPSYVGLQLVNTFEFTNDCSKHVLKADFGGGLVQTVWFYRLPQQDVFA
;
A
#
# COMPACT_ATOMS: atom_id res chain seq x y z
N MET A 1 -20.53 11.58 -11.36
CA MET A 1 -19.51 10.58 -11.77
C MET A 1 -18.72 10.20 -10.52
N HIS A 2 -19.06 9.11 -9.86
CA HIS A 2 -18.25 8.55 -8.77
C HIS A 2 -17.38 7.44 -9.35
N SER A 3 -16.20 7.81 -9.89
CA SER A 3 -15.18 6.81 -10.21
C SER A 3 -14.49 6.41 -8.92
N VAL A 4 -15.06 5.41 -8.22
CA VAL A 4 -14.37 4.77 -7.11
C VAL A 4 -13.43 3.74 -7.72
N PHE A 5 -12.12 3.90 -7.50
CA PHE A 5 -11.11 2.93 -7.91
C PHE A 5 -11.14 1.76 -6.93
N PRO A 6 -11.61 0.54 -7.30
CA PRO A 6 -11.24 -0.65 -6.56
C PRO A 6 -9.74 -0.87 -6.79
N LEU A 7 -8.92 -0.36 -5.88
CA LEU A 7 -7.47 -0.58 -5.92
C LEU A 7 -7.17 -1.96 -5.39
N ASN A 8 -7.46 -3.02 -6.15
CA ASN A 8 -6.76 -4.28 -5.94
C ASN A 8 -5.35 -4.09 -6.51
N ALA A 9 -4.40 -3.85 -5.62
CA ALA A 9 -3.02 -3.64 -5.98
C ALA A 9 -2.11 -4.48 -5.11
N SER A 10 -1.21 -5.21 -5.77
CA SER A 10 -0.04 -5.77 -5.09
C SER A 10 0.91 -4.64 -4.78
N TYR A 11 1.53 -4.66 -3.60
CA TYR A 11 2.49 -3.63 -3.25
C TYR A 11 3.80 -4.18 -2.70
N SER A 12 4.83 -3.37 -2.84
CA SER A 12 6.12 -3.52 -2.18
C SER A 12 6.29 -2.29 -1.28
N PRO A 13 6.14 -2.38 0.03
CA PRO A 13 6.55 -1.35 0.95
C PRO A 13 8.07 -1.42 1.14
N ALA A 14 8.69 -0.27 1.33
CA ALA A 14 10.03 -0.20 1.89
C ALA A 14 10.12 1.03 2.78
N SER A 15 10.74 0.85 3.93
CA SER A 15 11.13 1.96 4.80
C SER A 15 12.54 2.38 4.45
N SER A 16 12.80 3.69 4.43
CA SER A 16 14.14 4.20 4.21
C SER A 16 14.50 5.28 5.22
N ASN A 17 15.78 5.33 5.56
CA ASN A 17 16.33 6.45 6.29
C ASN A 17 16.49 7.63 5.32
N THR A 18 15.83 8.75 5.60
CA THR A 18 15.87 9.92 4.70
C THR A 18 17.24 10.60 4.65
N ASN A 19 18.09 10.38 5.65
CA ASN A 19 19.44 10.94 5.70
C ASN A 19 20.46 10.09 4.92
N THR A 20 20.33 8.76 4.94
CA THR A 20 21.30 7.85 4.30
C THR A 20 20.79 7.26 2.98
N GLY A 21 19.48 7.25 2.76
CA GLY A 21 18.83 6.60 1.62
C GLY A 21 18.75 5.08 1.72
N GLU A 22 19.33 4.47 2.76
CA GLU A 22 19.34 3.02 2.94
C GLU A 22 17.95 2.49 3.31
N LEU A 23 17.64 1.29 2.80
CA LEU A 23 16.44 0.57 3.20
C LEU A 23 16.60 0.03 4.61
N ILE A 24 15.57 0.21 5.42
CA ILE A 24 15.53 -0.29 6.79
C ILE A 24 14.83 -1.64 6.76
N PRO A 25 15.47 -2.72 7.27
CA PRO A 25 14.80 -4.00 7.42
C PRO A 25 13.57 -3.86 8.30
N GLU A 26 12.41 -4.14 7.74
CA GLU A 26 11.15 -4.19 8.47
C GLU A 26 10.87 -5.60 8.96
N TRP A 27 10.15 -5.68 10.07
CA TRP A 27 9.79 -6.94 10.70
C TRP A 27 9.02 -7.86 9.76
N HIS A 28 8.21 -7.34 8.84
CA HIS A 28 7.45 -8.17 7.90
C HIS A 28 8.25 -8.66 6.68
N SER A 29 9.36 -8.00 6.31
CA SER A 29 10.27 -8.30 5.17
C SER A 29 10.94 -7.01 4.66
N ILE A 30 12.08 -7.13 3.99
CA ILE A 30 12.66 -6.06 3.14
C ILE A 30 11.83 -5.86 1.85
N TYR A 31 11.14 -6.91 1.37
CA TYR A 31 10.29 -6.90 0.17
C TYR A 31 8.99 -7.68 0.41
N PRO A 32 8.10 -7.23 1.31
CA PRO A 32 6.91 -8.00 1.65
C PRO A 32 5.90 -7.98 0.49
N SER A 33 4.89 -8.82 0.61
CA SER A 33 3.74 -8.93 -0.29
C SER A 33 2.47 -8.55 0.43
N GLY A 34 1.48 -8.05 -0.31
CA GLY A 34 0.22 -7.65 0.29
C GLY A 34 -0.71 -6.93 -0.67
N GLY A 35 -1.86 -6.52 -0.13
CA GLY A 35 -2.80 -5.64 -0.83
C GLY A 35 -3.49 -4.68 0.13
N SER A 36 -4.05 -3.61 -0.42
CA SER A 36 -5.02 -2.73 0.26
C SER A 36 -6.30 -2.72 -0.55
N VAL A 37 -7.46 -2.70 0.09
CA VAL A 37 -8.76 -2.58 -0.59
C VAL A 37 -9.50 -1.40 0.01
N TYR A 38 -9.98 -0.50 -0.85
CA TYR A 38 -10.79 0.66 -0.50
C TYR A 38 -12.24 0.40 -0.95
N ALA A 39 -13.16 0.33 -0.01
CA ALA A 39 -14.57 0.13 -0.28
C ALA A 39 -15.28 1.49 -0.48
N PRO A 40 -16.24 1.60 -1.42
CA PRO A 40 -17.04 2.81 -1.61
C PRO A 40 -17.75 3.30 -0.35
N SER A 41 -18.01 2.42 0.62
CA SER A 41 -18.60 2.74 1.93
C SER A 41 -17.67 3.54 2.86
N GLY A 42 -16.44 3.81 2.46
CA GLY A 42 -15.45 4.52 3.29
C GLY A 42 -14.64 3.59 4.20
N HIS A 43 -14.71 2.28 4.00
CA HIS A 43 -13.89 1.29 4.72
C HIS A 43 -12.64 0.91 3.94
N ILE A 44 -11.56 0.67 4.65
CA ILE A 44 -10.30 0.16 4.10
C ILE A 44 -9.91 -1.11 4.83
N SER A 45 -9.33 -2.05 4.09
CA SER A 45 -8.51 -3.10 4.67
C SER A 45 -7.16 -3.11 4.00
N PHE A 46 -6.10 -3.45 4.73
CA PHE A 46 -4.83 -3.80 4.12
C PHE A 46 -4.17 -4.94 4.85
N VAL A 47 -3.41 -5.74 4.10
CA VAL A 47 -2.64 -6.86 4.60
C VAL A 47 -1.22 -6.72 4.09
N ILE A 48 -0.25 -6.85 4.98
CA ILE A 48 1.19 -6.92 4.74
C ILE A 48 1.67 -8.29 5.22
N THR A 49 2.49 -8.97 4.44
CA THR A 49 3.02 -10.30 4.78
C THR A 49 4.44 -10.44 4.25
N ALA A 50 5.27 -11.26 4.86
CA ALA A 50 6.51 -11.69 4.23
C ALA A 50 6.26 -12.25 2.82
N ASN A 51 7.22 -12.08 1.92
CA ASN A 51 7.12 -12.60 0.57
C ASN A 51 7.51 -14.08 0.56
N ASP A 52 6.56 -14.94 0.17
CA ASP A 52 6.71 -16.40 0.19
C ASP A 52 7.74 -16.93 -0.83
N THR A 53 8.19 -16.08 -1.76
CA THR A 53 9.18 -16.41 -2.77
C THR A 53 10.58 -15.97 -2.37
N THR A 54 10.71 -14.78 -1.76
CA THR A 54 12.02 -14.23 -1.36
C THR A 54 12.38 -14.49 0.10
N GLN A 55 11.41 -14.93 0.92
CA GLN A 55 11.54 -15.14 2.36
C GLN A 55 10.67 -16.32 2.84
N ALA A 56 10.92 -17.50 2.25
CA ALA A 56 10.20 -18.72 2.58
C ALA A 56 10.45 -19.22 4.01
N ASP A 57 11.53 -18.77 4.66
CA ASP A 57 11.90 -19.06 6.05
C ASP A 57 10.95 -18.45 7.06
N VAL A 58 10.41 -17.26 6.77
CA VAL A 58 9.44 -16.56 7.63
C VAL A 58 8.00 -16.65 7.10
N ARG A 59 7.81 -17.20 5.90
CA ARG A 59 6.49 -17.54 5.34
C ARG A 59 6.49 -18.91 4.67
N PRO A 60 6.59 -19.99 5.46
CA PRO A 60 6.59 -21.34 4.93
C PRO A 60 5.26 -21.69 4.25
N LYS A 61 5.33 -22.38 3.11
CA LYS A 61 4.15 -22.84 2.34
C LYS A 61 3.56 -24.14 2.88
N THR A 62 4.12 -24.68 3.96
CA THR A 62 3.76 -25.98 4.55
C THR A 62 2.56 -25.90 5.47
N VAL A 63 2.28 -24.73 6.06
CA VAL A 63 1.08 -24.51 6.89
C VAL A 63 -0.17 -24.38 6.02
N THR A 64 -1.32 -24.85 6.52
CA THR A 64 -2.56 -24.93 5.72
C THR A 64 -3.77 -24.32 6.42
N LEU A 65 -4.73 -23.76 5.67
CA LEU A 65 -6.01 -23.33 6.21
C LEU A 65 -7.14 -24.26 5.75
N PRO A 66 -7.97 -24.81 6.67
CA PRO A 66 -7.84 -24.72 8.13
C PRO A 66 -6.58 -25.45 8.63
N ALA A 67 -6.04 -24.99 9.77
CA ALA A 67 -4.85 -25.59 10.38
C ALA A 67 -5.07 -27.08 10.65
N LYS A 68 -4.17 -27.91 10.14
CA LYS A 68 -4.20 -29.35 10.44
C LYS A 68 -3.64 -29.58 11.85
N PRO A 69 -4.06 -30.65 12.54
CA PRO A 69 -3.47 -31.03 13.83
C PRO A 69 -1.96 -31.29 13.78
N THR A 70 -1.40 -31.52 12.58
CA THR A 70 0.03 -31.76 12.35
C THR A 70 0.79 -30.51 11.90
N ASP A 71 0.11 -29.39 11.66
CA ASP A 71 0.78 -28.15 11.30
C ASP A 71 1.61 -27.65 12.50
N SER A 72 2.80 -27.15 12.23
CA SER A 72 3.72 -26.65 13.25
C SER A 72 3.19 -25.33 13.84
N ASP A 73 2.96 -25.30 15.16
CA ASP A 73 2.62 -24.06 15.88
C ASP A 73 3.71 -22.99 15.69
N HIS A 74 4.97 -23.40 15.62
CA HIS A 74 6.10 -22.51 15.37
C HIS A 74 6.00 -21.86 13.98
N ASP A 75 5.67 -22.63 12.95
CA ASP A 75 5.58 -22.11 11.58
C ASP A 75 4.38 -21.17 11.44
N TRP A 76 3.27 -21.49 12.11
CA TRP A 76 2.12 -20.61 12.24
C TRP A 76 2.45 -19.30 12.96
N ALA A 77 3.20 -19.39 14.07
CA ALA A 77 3.65 -18.23 14.82
C ALA A 77 4.59 -17.35 13.98
N LEU A 78 5.50 -17.94 13.20
CA LEU A 78 6.35 -17.20 12.25
C LEU A 78 5.50 -16.44 11.22
N VAL A 79 4.58 -17.13 10.53
CA VAL A 79 3.69 -16.48 9.55
C VAL A 79 2.95 -15.30 10.19
N ALA A 80 2.41 -15.48 11.40
CA ALA A 80 1.69 -14.43 12.12
C ALA A 80 2.61 -13.25 12.52
N GLN A 81 3.81 -13.53 13.04
CA GLN A 81 4.80 -12.52 13.43
C GLN A 81 5.27 -11.67 12.25
N HIS A 82 5.22 -12.20 11.03
CA HIS A 82 5.61 -11.52 9.80
C HIS A 82 4.41 -11.05 8.96
N SER A 83 3.22 -10.96 9.58
CA SER A 83 1.99 -10.50 8.94
C SER A 83 1.31 -9.37 9.71
N LEU A 84 0.85 -8.35 9.00
CA LEU A 84 0.02 -7.26 9.51
C LEU A 84 -1.30 -7.25 8.74
N GLY A 85 -2.43 -7.42 9.42
CA GLY A 85 -3.74 -7.10 8.88
C GLY A 85 -4.29 -5.87 9.59
N VAL A 86 -4.90 -4.95 8.84
CA VAL A 86 -5.56 -3.75 9.36
C VAL A 86 -6.88 -3.54 8.66
N PHE A 87 -7.88 -3.12 9.42
CA PHE A 87 -9.19 -2.67 8.95
C PHE A 87 -9.55 -1.34 9.63
N GLY A 88 -10.23 -0.46 8.90
CA GLY A 88 -10.61 0.83 9.43
C GLY A 88 -11.48 1.65 8.49
N ASN A 89 -11.68 2.91 8.88
CA ASN A 89 -12.35 3.90 8.06
C ASN A 89 -11.29 4.78 7.39
N TYR A 90 -11.49 5.15 6.14
CA TYR A 90 -10.57 6.03 5.43
C TYR A 90 -11.24 7.30 4.91
N ARG A 91 -10.43 8.35 4.77
CA ARG A 91 -10.83 9.59 4.13
C ARG A 91 -9.68 10.16 3.32
N PHE A 92 -9.99 10.66 2.14
CA PHE A 92 -9.08 11.49 1.36
C PHE A 92 -9.32 12.97 1.68
N SER A 93 -8.25 13.74 1.76
CA SER A 93 -8.31 15.19 1.96
C SER A 93 -7.20 15.87 1.17
N LYS A 94 -7.35 17.18 0.93
CA LYS A 94 -6.41 17.99 0.15
C LYS A 94 -6.09 17.36 -1.21
N VAL A 95 -7.11 16.81 -1.87
CA VAL A 95 -6.95 16.12 -3.14
C VAL A 95 -6.72 17.14 -4.25
N THR A 96 -5.62 16.99 -4.98
CA THR A 96 -5.29 17.80 -6.15
C THR A 96 -5.23 16.91 -7.39
N CYS A 97 -5.77 17.43 -8.50
CA CYS A 97 -5.73 16.77 -9.81
C CYS A 97 -4.66 17.37 -10.74
N ASP A 98 -3.79 18.24 -10.22
CA ASP A 98 -2.88 19.12 -10.98
C ASP A 98 -1.67 18.41 -11.61
N GLY A 99 -1.79 17.12 -11.90
CA GLY A 99 -0.93 16.44 -12.86
C GLY A 99 -1.39 16.55 -14.31
N GLY A 100 -2.48 17.29 -14.56
CA GLY A 100 -2.95 17.67 -15.88
C GLY A 100 -4.16 18.61 -15.80
N ASP A 101 -3.92 19.91 -15.64
CA ASP A 101 -4.91 20.90 -16.04
C ASP A 101 -4.46 21.48 -17.38
N ASP A 102 -5.12 21.03 -18.45
CA ASP A 102 -5.13 21.63 -19.78
C ASP A 102 -5.88 22.98 -19.75
N LYS A 103 -5.70 23.77 -18.69
CA LYS A 103 -6.37 25.06 -18.48
C LYS A 103 -5.46 26.23 -18.78
N TYR A 104 -4.80 26.19 -19.93
CA TYR A 104 -4.49 27.39 -20.69
C TYR A 104 -4.39 26.97 -22.15
N GLY A 105 -5.37 27.37 -22.94
CA GLY A 105 -5.20 27.39 -24.37
C GLY A 105 -3.99 28.25 -24.74
N ASP A 106 -3.32 27.82 -25.79
CA ASP A 106 -2.42 28.61 -26.64
C ASP A 106 -0.90 28.56 -26.35
N LYS A 107 -0.21 28.06 -27.39
CA LYS A 107 1.18 28.27 -27.82
C LYS A 107 2.33 27.90 -26.87
N GLY A 108 2.78 26.66 -27.08
CA GLY A 108 4.13 26.45 -27.60
C GLY A 108 5.27 26.44 -26.58
N TYR A 109 5.49 25.30 -25.94
CA TYR A 109 6.86 24.84 -25.66
C TYR A 109 6.90 23.31 -25.75
N LYS A 110 7.55 22.79 -26.81
CA LYS A 110 7.84 21.36 -26.94
C LYS A 110 8.90 21.00 -25.91
N SER A 111 8.49 20.57 -24.73
CA SER A 111 9.40 19.89 -23.81
C SER A 111 9.65 18.49 -24.36
N LYS A 112 10.84 18.28 -24.93
CA LYS A 112 11.36 16.95 -25.28
C LYS A 112 11.71 16.22 -23.97
N GLY A 113 10.91 15.25 -23.57
CA GLY A 113 11.29 14.25 -22.56
C GLY A 113 10.17 13.77 -21.65
N GLY A 114 9.54 12.64 -22.01
CA GLY A 114 8.82 11.75 -21.09
C GLY A 114 7.56 12.30 -20.40
N ASN A 115 6.42 12.28 -21.09
CA ASN A 115 5.10 12.58 -20.51
C ASN A 115 4.69 11.53 -19.45
N ARG A 116 5.16 11.66 -18.21
CA ARG A 116 4.48 11.05 -17.05
C ARG A 116 3.40 12.02 -16.60
N LYS A 117 2.19 11.89 -17.13
CA LYS A 117 1.01 12.57 -16.57
C LYS A 117 0.92 12.17 -15.09
N LYS A 118 1.06 13.14 -14.18
CA LYS A 118 0.88 12.89 -12.75
C LYS A 118 -0.63 12.64 -12.53
N GLY A 119 -0.97 11.62 -11.76
CA GLY A 119 -2.34 11.33 -11.37
C GLY A 119 -2.74 12.14 -10.13
N PRO A 120 -3.94 11.90 -9.57
CA PRO A 120 -4.37 12.53 -8.33
C PRO A 120 -3.38 12.34 -7.18
N SER A 121 -3.30 13.32 -6.30
CA SER A 121 -2.50 13.26 -5.07
C SER A 121 -3.21 13.94 -3.92
N GLY A 122 -2.77 13.68 -2.70
CA GLY A 122 -3.35 14.30 -1.50
C GLY A 122 -2.96 13.59 -0.22
N VAL A 123 -3.83 13.66 0.78
CA VAL A 123 -3.66 13.01 2.07
C VAL A 123 -4.72 11.93 2.26
N LEU A 124 -4.28 10.72 2.60
CA LEU A 124 -5.08 9.60 3.04
C LEU A 124 -4.97 9.49 4.56
N THR A 125 -6.10 9.55 5.26
CA THR A 125 -6.14 9.22 6.68
C THR A 125 -6.94 7.96 6.90
N VAL A 126 -6.42 7.06 7.73
CA VAL A 126 -7.06 5.81 8.14
C VAL A 126 -7.22 5.80 9.65
N ASP A 127 -8.46 5.70 10.12
CA ASP A 127 -8.77 5.45 11.53
C ASP A 127 -8.90 3.93 11.72
N VAL A 128 -7.96 3.33 12.45
CA VAL A 128 -7.86 1.88 12.60
C VAL A 128 -8.86 1.38 13.63
N THR A 129 -9.77 0.51 13.19
CA THR A 129 -10.81 -0.08 14.06
C THR A 129 -10.55 -1.53 14.40
N SER A 130 -9.70 -2.23 13.61
CA SER A 130 -9.24 -3.59 13.90
C SER A 130 -7.87 -3.83 13.27
N ALA A 131 -7.03 -4.61 13.94
CA ALA A 131 -5.72 -4.98 13.43
C ALA A 131 -5.24 -6.30 14.05
N THR A 132 -4.32 -7.00 13.36
CA THR A 132 -3.65 -8.18 13.92
C THR A 132 -2.76 -7.82 15.11
N LEU A 133 -2.20 -6.61 15.13
CA LEU A 133 -1.56 -6.02 16.31
C LEU A 133 -2.59 -5.21 17.11
N PRO A 134 -2.97 -5.62 18.33
CA PRO A 134 -3.96 -4.90 19.13
C PRO A 134 -3.55 -3.46 19.46
N SER A 135 -2.25 -3.17 19.54
CA SER A 135 -1.72 -1.83 19.77
C SER A 135 -2.02 -0.84 18.63
N TYR A 136 -2.42 -1.34 17.46
CA TYR A 136 -2.79 -0.49 16.32
C TYR A 136 -4.26 -0.04 16.38
N VAL A 137 -5.08 -0.69 17.18
CA VAL A 137 -6.50 -0.31 17.32
C VAL A 137 -6.60 1.07 17.95
N GLY A 138 -7.34 1.97 17.30
CA GLY A 138 -7.48 3.37 17.70
C GLY A 138 -6.37 4.29 17.18
N LEU A 139 -5.35 3.77 16.49
CA LEU A 139 -4.38 4.62 15.80
C LEU A 139 -5.01 5.33 14.61
N GLN A 140 -4.48 6.52 14.33
CA GLN A 140 -4.76 7.25 13.09
C GLN A 140 -3.51 7.24 12.21
N LEU A 141 -3.57 6.54 11.09
CA LEU A 141 -2.49 6.49 10.10
C LEU A 141 -2.70 7.61 9.09
N VAL A 142 -1.75 8.55 9.01
CA VAL A 142 -1.79 9.67 8.07
C VAL A 142 -0.72 9.47 7.01
N ASN A 143 -1.15 9.33 5.76
CA ASN A 143 -0.28 9.10 4.62
C ASN A 143 -0.49 10.21 3.59
N THR A 144 0.56 10.61 2.90
CA THR A 144 0.39 11.26 1.59
C THR A 144 0.21 10.19 0.52
N PHE A 145 -0.62 10.46 -0.49
CA PHE A 145 -0.80 9.58 -1.63
C PHE A 145 -0.52 10.28 -2.96
N GLU A 146 -0.05 9.51 -3.93
CA GLU A 146 0.13 9.97 -5.32
C GLU A 146 -0.17 8.82 -6.29
N PHE A 147 -0.99 9.08 -7.30
CA PHE A 147 -1.12 8.22 -8.48
C PHE A 147 -0.13 8.68 -9.55
N THR A 148 0.57 7.74 -10.15
CA THR A 148 1.57 7.97 -11.19
C THR A 148 1.37 6.98 -12.34
N ASN A 149 2.02 7.24 -13.48
CA ASN A 149 1.98 6.37 -14.66
C ASN A 149 0.54 6.07 -15.09
N ASP A 150 -0.26 7.12 -15.34
CA ASP A 150 -1.65 6.98 -15.78
C ASP A 150 -2.51 6.15 -14.80
N CYS A 151 -2.36 6.43 -13.51
CA CYS A 151 -3.02 5.72 -12.40
C CYS A 151 -2.72 4.22 -12.30
N SER A 152 -1.70 3.71 -13.02
CA SER A 152 -1.25 2.31 -12.87
C SER A 152 -0.40 2.08 -11.62
N LYS A 153 0.13 3.15 -11.03
CA LYS A 153 0.92 3.09 -9.80
C LYS A 153 0.36 4.04 -8.76
N HIS A 154 0.09 3.55 -7.57
CA HIS A 154 -0.32 4.32 -6.40
C HIS A 154 0.81 4.27 -5.37
N VAL A 155 1.17 5.40 -4.79
CA VAL A 155 2.26 5.52 -3.82
C VAL A 155 1.69 6.10 -2.54
N LEU A 156 1.89 5.43 -1.41
CA LEU A 156 1.66 5.99 -0.08
C LEU A 156 3.00 6.35 0.57
N LYS A 157 3.05 7.44 1.31
CA LYS A 157 4.17 7.78 2.18
C LYS A 157 3.67 8.15 3.57
N ALA A 158 4.23 7.49 4.59
CA ALA A 158 4.07 7.82 5.99
C ALA A 158 5.39 8.36 6.55
N ASP A 159 5.33 9.46 7.29
CA ASP A 159 6.45 10.00 8.05
C ASP A 159 6.27 9.61 9.52
N PHE A 160 7.24 8.90 10.07
CA PHE A 160 7.24 8.44 11.47
C PHE A 160 8.09 9.34 12.38
N GLY A 161 8.58 10.47 11.88
CA GLY A 161 9.51 11.35 12.58
C GLY A 161 10.92 10.78 12.62
N GLY A 162 11.87 11.56 13.15
CA GLY A 162 13.27 11.13 13.29
C GLY A 162 13.99 10.84 11.97
N GLY A 163 13.46 11.33 10.84
CA GLY A 163 14.01 11.06 9.50
C GLY A 163 13.60 9.70 8.91
N LEU A 164 12.56 9.06 9.44
CA LEU A 164 12.04 7.78 8.97
C LEU A 164 10.81 7.98 8.09
N VAL A 165 10.92 7.57 6.82
CA VAL A 165 9.80 7.58 5.88
C VAL A 165 9.56 6.18 5.38
N GLN A 166 8.33 5.70 5.53
CA GLN A 166 7.87 4.49 4.87
C GLN A 166 7.21 4.87 3.55
N THR A 167 7.63 4.23 2.46
CA THR A 167 6.98 4.36 1.16
C THR A 167 6.38 3.04 0.75
N VAL A 168 5.13 3.06 0.28
CA VAL A 168 4.42 1.87 -0.18
C VAL A 168 4.03 2.06 -1.63
N TRP A 169 4.53 1.19 -2.51
CA TRP A 169 4.22 1.22 -3.94
C TRP A 169 3.21 0.15 -4.30
N PHE A 170 2.00 0.58 -4.62
CA PHE A 170 0.91 -0.24 -5.14
C PHE A 170 0.94 -0.22 -6.66
N TYR A 171 1.03 -1.40 -7.26
CA TYR A 171 0.93 -1.58 -8.70
C TYR A 171 -0.46 -2.14 -9.00
N ARG A 172 -1.22 -1.42 -9.82
CA ARG A 172 -2.55 -1.86 -10.25
C ARG A 172 -2.38 -3.14 -11.04
N LEU A 173 -3.02 -4.22 -10.58
CA LEU A 173 -3.09 -5.45 -11.36
C LEU A 173 -4.01 -5.22 -12.58
N PRO A 174 -3.81 -5.94 -13.69
CA PRO A 174 -4.76 -5.94 -14.79
C PRO A 174 -6.18 -6.22 -14.25
N GLN A 175 -7.16 -5.41 -14.65
CA GLN A 175 -8.55 -5.76 -14.38
C GLN A 175 -8.85 -7.04 -15.15
N GLN A 176 -8.98 -8.15 -14.44
CA GLN A 176 -9.65 -9.32 -14.98
C GLN A 176 -11.15 -9.05 -14.90
N ASP A 177 -11.87 -9.23 -15.99
CA ASP A 177 -13.34 -9.25 -15.95
C ASP A 177 -13.75 -10.51 -15.17
N VAL A 178 -13.98 -10.34 -13.86
CA VAL A 178 -14.39 -11.44 -12.97
C VAL A 178 -15.87 -11.81 -13.17
N PHE A 179 -16.59 -11.06 -14.03
CA PHE A 179 -17.99 -11.28 -14.36
C PHE A 179 -18.24 -11.26 -15.87
N ALA A 180 -17.53 -12.11 -16.62
CA ALA A 180 -17.86 -12.42 -18.01
C ALA A 180 -18.83 -13.61 -18.08
#